data_AF-A0A1G4VF14-F1
#
_entry.id   AF-A0A1G4VF14-F1
#
_cell.length_a   1.000
_cell.length_b   1.000
_cell.length_c   1.000
_cell.angle_alpha   90.00
_cell.angle_beta   90.00
_cell.angle_gamma   90.00
#
_symmetry.space_group_name_H-M   'P 1'
#
loop_
_entity.id
_entity.type
_entity.pdbx_description
1 polymer ?
#
loop_
_entity_poly.entity_id
_entity_poly.type
_entity_poly.pdbx_seq_one_letter_code
_entity_poly.pdbx_strand_id
1 'polypeptide(L)'
;MKIKYVLLASSLMLSVASFAQKDELKTLKKLYAKDQLSADDMSEYKLTVNKAAAISGLAEQDLVYVNFYKSMLPILELNNAMTKNPNDVQALAKNLSPANIKMLGKGLNDVLDFEKKSGKPIYTTDIQETIASFKPMMLQYAYGLNQASKFKESGQVFEAIYQFDKSDASNLYNASVLALQAEDYDGALKYYEELKNINYTGEGTSYLAVNKVNGQEEPFATDSDRKAAIKIGTHEKPRDEKIPSKRGEIFKNYASILLNKGRVEEAKKAITDAKALNPDDTDLILAEANLYYEAKDMVTYKKLINEVIAKKPNDADLYFNLGVVSTNTGETEEAKKYYEKVISIDPKYFNAYNNLGAIYLLGDEKIVKEMNSLGMTPKESKRYDELKAKRKKMFTGAIPYFEKALELQPANESVKSILLNSYQVLEMDAKYKALKAKK
;
A
#
# COMPACT_ATOMS: atom_id res chain seq x y z
N MET A 1 0.93 -29.27 15.24
CA MET A 1 0.42 -28.50 16.39
C MET A 1 -1.10 -28.43 16.24
N LYS A 2 -1.87 -29.18 17.05
CA LYS A 2 -3.35 -29.14 16.96
C LYS A 2 -3.79 -27.75 17.44
N ILE A 3 -4.29 -26.90 16.55
CA ILE A 3 -4.90 -25.63 16.90
C ILE A 3 -6.06 -25.97 17.85
N LYS A 4 -5.89 -25.70 19.14
CA LYS A 4 -6.98 -25.76 20.12
C LYS A 4 -7.90 -24.61 19.75
N TYR A 5 -8.97 -24.89 19.01
CA TYR A 5 -10.02 -23.90 18.78
C TYR A 5 -10.49 -23.42 20.13
N VAL A 6 -10.42 -22.10 20.29
CA VAL A 6 -10.70 -21.35 21.50
C VAL A 6 -12.07 -21.82 22.01
N LEU A 7 -12.06 -22.57 23.12
CA LEU A 7 -13.20 -22.59 24.03
C LEU A 7 -13.58 -21.12 24.19
N LEU A 8 -14.86 -20.76 24.03
CA LEU A 8 -15.37 -19.57 24.69
C LEU A 8 -15.09 -19.81 26.16
N ALA A 9 -13.89 -19.44 26.63
CA ALA A 9 -13.49 -19.53 28.02
C ALA A 9 -14.23 -18.40 28.71
N SER A 10 -15.55 -18.56 28.74
CA SER A 10 -16.46 -17.73 29.47
C SER A 10 -16.12 -17.98 30.93
N SER A 11 -15.14 -17.22 31.43
CA SER A 11 -14.97 -16.96 32.85
C SER A 11 -16.11 -16.05 33.31
N LEU A 12 -17.34 -16.39 32.94
CA LEU A 12 -18.56 -15.91 33.53
C LEU A 12 -18.54 -16.45 34.96
N MET A 13 -17.83 -15.73 35.84
CA MET A 13 -18.22 -15.66 37.23
C MET A 13 -19.71 -15.32 37.18
N LEU A 14 -20.51 -16.32 37.56
CA LEU A 14 -21.95 -16.24 37.70
C LEU A 14 -22.27 -15.20 38.78
N SER A 15 -22.06 -13.92 38.50
CA SER A 15 -22.78 -12.88 39.19
C SER A 15 -24.21 -13.00 38.66
N VAL A 16 -25.03 -13.66 39.49
CA VAL A 16 -26.47 -13.78 39.32
C VAL A 16 -27.07 -12.39 39.56
N ALA A 17 -26.72 -11.43 38.71
CA ALA A 17 -27.29 -10.11 38.76
C ALA A 17 -28.49 -10.10 37.80
N SER A 18 -29.65 -9.83 38.39
CA SER A 18 -31.02 -10.03 37.91
C SER A 18 -31.43 -9.13 36.73
N PHE A 19 -30.71 -9.18 35.60
CA PHE A 19 -30.84 -8.13 34.57
C PHE A 19 -31.63 -8.50 33.32
N ALA A 20 -31.87 -9.77 33.01
CA ALA A 20 -32.76 -10.11 31.90
C ALA A 20 -34.20 -10.22 32.43
N GLN A 21 -35.00 -9.16 32.34
CA GLN A 21 -36.43 -9.24 32.68
C GLN A 21 -37.22 -10.07 31.64
N LYS A 22 -36.69 -10.22 30.42
CA LYS A 22 -37.31 -10.98 29.33
C LYS A 22 -36.68 -12.38 29.20
N ASP A 23 -37.52 -13.39 29.02
CA ASP A 23 -37.10 -14.79 29.01
C ASP A 23 -36.17 -15.11 27.83
N GLU A 24 -36.31 -14.42 26.70
CA GLU A 24 -35.43 -14.57 25.55
C GLU A 24 -33.97 -14.22 25.87
N LEU A 25 -33.72 -13.12 26.60
CA LEU A 25 -32.36 -12.70 26.97
C LEU A 25 -31.72 -13.66 27.98
N LYS A 26 -32.51 -14.25 28.89
CA LYS A 26 -32.02 -15.31 29.79
C LYS A 26 -31.61 -16.55 29.00
N THR A 27 -32.42 -16.96 28.04
CA THR A 27 -32.13 -18.11 27.17
C THR A 27 -30.89 -17.86 26.33
N LEU A 28 -30.76 -16.69 25.70
CA LEU A 28 -29.57 -16.32 24.94
C LEU A 28 -28.31 -16.32 25.80
N LYS A 29 -28.37 -15.76 27.02
CA LYS A 29 -27.25 -15.79 27.96
C LYS A 29 -26.83 -17.23 28.30
N LYS A 30 -27.80 -18.09 28.59
CA LYS A 30 -27.54 -19.50 28.94
C LYS A 30 -26.92 -20.27 27.77
N LEU A 31 -27.41 -20.05 26.55
CA LEU A 31 -26.87 -20.70 25.36
C LEU A 31 -25.48 -20.17 25.03
N TYR A 32 -25.28 -18.85 25.11
CA TYR A 32 -24.00 -18.19 24.84
C TYR A 32 -22.88 -18.63 25.81
N ALA A 33 -23.22 -18.90 27.08
CA ALA A 33 -22.28 -19.38 28.09
C ALA A 33 -21.85 -20.85 27.93
N LYS A 34 -22.32 -21.55 26.90
CA LYS A 34 -21.89 -22.94 26.63
C LYS A 34 -20.55 -22.94 25.90
N ASP A 35 -19.62 -23.77 26.37
CA ASP A 35 -18.34 -24.03 25.71
C ASP A 35 -18.50 -24.50 24.25
N GLN A 36 -19.53 -25.32 24.01
CA GLN A 36 -19.86 -25.84 22.69
C GLN A 36 -21.38 -25.92 22.52
N LEU A 37 -21.89 -25.38 21.40
CA LEU A 37 -23.30 -25.43 21.03
C LEU A 37 -23.57 -26.66 20.16
N SER A 38 -24.54 -27.48 20.56
CA SER A 38 -25.07 -28.54 19.70
C SER A 38 -25.85 -27.97 18.50
N ALA A 39 -26.26 -28.82 17.56
CA ALA A 39 -27.12 -28.39 16.45
C ALA A 39 -28.46 -27.81 16.93
N ASP A 40 -29.04 -28.43 17.96
CA ASP A 40 -30.29 -27.97 18.59
C ASP A 40 -30.08 -26.64 19.32
N ASP A 41 -28.96 -26.50 20.05
CA ASP A 41 -28.62 -25.25 20.72
C ASP A 41 -28.44 -24.09 19.73
N MET A 42 -27.78 -24.34 18.59
CA MET A 42 -27.63 -23.35 17.52
C MET A 42 -28.98 -22.97 16.89
N SER A 43 -29.89 -23.94 16.73
CA SER A 43 -31.25 -23.71 16.23
C SER A 43 -32.04 -22.83 17.21
N GLU A 44 -32.00 -23.18 18.50
CA GLU A 44 -32.65 -22.44 19.58
C GLU A 44 -32.07 -21.03 19.71
N TYR A 45 -30.76 -20.86 19.65
CA TYR A 45 -30.10 -19.56 19.70
C TYR A 45 -30.59 -18.64 18.58
N LYS A 46 -30.60 -19.11 17.32
CA LYS A 46 -31.08 -18.34 16.16
C LYS A 46 -32.53 -17.91 16.31
N LEU A 47 -33.38 -18.86 16.70
CA LEU A 47 -34.80 -18.61 16.90
C LEU A 47 -35.02 -17.58 18.02
N THR A 48 -34.26 -17.69 19.11
CA THR A 48 -34.38 -16.81 20.26
C THR A 48 -33.86 -15.40 19.96
N VAL A 49 -32.74 -15.27 19.21
CA VAL A 49 -32.26 -13.97 18.73
C VAL A 49 -33.32 -13.27 17.89
N ASN A 50 -33.96 -13.99 16.95
CA ASN A 50 -34.99 -13.42 16.08
C ASN A 50 -36.22 -12.98 16.87
N LYS A 51 -36.67 -13.79 17.84
CA LYS A 51 -37.77 -13.42 18.75
C LYS A 51 -37.41 -12.17 19.55
N ALA A 52 -36.22 -12.14 20.16
CA ALA A 52 -35.77 -11.00 20.96
C ALA A 52 -35.67 -9.71 20.13
N ALA A 53 -35.13 -9.80 18.91
CA ALA A 53 -34.98 -8.66 18.01
C ALA A 53 -36.32 -8.11 17.48
N ALA A 54 -37.39 -8.91 17.50
CA ALA A 54 -38.73 -8.50 17.09
C ALA A 54 -39.50 -7.76 18.19
N ILE A 55 -38.97 -7.71 19.42
CA ILE A 55 -39.65 -7.06 20.54
C ILE A 55 -39.55 -5.53 20.39
N SER A 56 -40.70 -4.87 20.24
CA SER A 56 -40.77 -3.41 20.22
C SER A 56 -40.63 -2.82 21.63
N GLY A 57 -40.12 -1.59 21.73
CA GLY A 57 -40.00 -0.87 23.01
C GLY A 57 -39.03 -1.50 24.01
N LEU A 58 -37.99 -2.20 23.54
CA LEU A 58 -36.90 -2.66 24.41
C LEU A 58 -36.21 -1.46 25.08
N ALA A 59 -35.83 -1.63 26.34
CA ALA A 59 -34.94 -0.70 27.00
C ALA A 59 -33.58 -0.67 26.25
N GLU A 60 -32.88 0.47 26.30
CA GLU A 60 -31.58 0.67 25.62
C GLU A 60 -30.61 -0.48 25.93
N GLN A 61 -30.50 -0.87 27.20
CA GLN A 61 -29.67 -1.98 27.65
C GLN A 61 -30.03 -3.31 26.98
N ASP A 62 -31.31 -3.67 26.93
CA ASP A 62 -31.77 -4.93 26.35
C ASP A 62 -31.51 -4.95 24.84
N LEU A 63 -31.73 -3.81 24.16
CA LEU A 63 -31.48 -3.69 22.73
C LEU A 63 -29.99 -3.88 22.40
N VAL A 64 -29.10 -3.29 23.19
CA VAL A 64 -27.64 -3.47 23.05
C VAL A 64 -27.27 -4.96 23.16
N TYR A 65 -27.75 -5.66 24.18
CA TYR A 65 -27.42 -7.09 24.35
C TYR A 65 -28.08 -8.01 23.32
N VAL A 66 -29.31 -7.72 22.87
CA VAL A 66 -29.93 -8.46 21.76
C VAL A 66 -29.08 -8.33 20.48
N ASN A 67 -28.63 -7.11 20.17
CA ASN A 67 -27.78 -6.86 19.01
C ASN A 67 -26.42 -7.54 19.15
N PHE A 68 -25.83 -7.58 20.35
CA PHE A 68 -24.63 -8.36 20.65
C PHE A 68 -24.82 -9.85 20.32
N TYR A 69 -25.86 -10.49 20.86
CA TYR A 69 -26.10 -11.91 20.59
C TYR A 69 -26.34 -12.20 19.10
N LYS A 70 -27.06 -11.30 18.41
CA LYS A 70 -27.23 -11.38 16.96
C LYS A 70 -25.91 -11.28 16.21
N SER A 71 -25.05 -10.36 16.64
CA SER A 71 -23.74 -10.13 16.02
C SER A 71 -22.77 -11.31 16.20
N MET A 72 -22.93 -12.09 17.28
CA MET A 72 -22.13 -13.29 17.55
C MET A 72 -22.48 -14.49 16.67
N LEU A 73 -23.64 -14.50 15.99
CA LEU A 73 -24.10 -15.64 15.18
C LEU A 73 -23.06 -16.19 14.17
N PRO A 74 -22.40 -15.36 13.34
CA PRO A 74 -21.42 -15.86 12.37
C PRO A 74 -20.23 -16.53 13.05
N ILE A 75 -19.81 -16.02 14.21
CA ILE A 75 -18.69 -16.58 14.98
C ILE A 75 -19.08 -17.91 15.62
N LEU A 76 -20.29 -18.03 16.18
CA LEU A 76 -20.79 -19.29 16.72
C LEU A 76 -20.95 -20.36 15.63
N GLU A 77 -21.45 -19.98 14.45
CA GLU A 77 -21.51 -20.86 13.28
C GLU A 77 -20.12 -21.29 12.80
N LEU A 78 -19.19 -20.34 12.74
CA LEU A 78 -17.81 -20.63 12.34
C LEU A 78 -17.15 -21.59 13.32
N ASN A 79 -17.26 -21.37 14.63
CA ASN A 79 -16.70 -22.26 15.64
C ASN A 79 -17.21 -23.70 15.52
N ASN A 80 -18.52 -23.86 15.30
CA ASN A 80 -19.10 -25.18 15.11
C ASN A 80 -18.58 -25.85 13.82
N ALA A 81 -18.46 -25.11 12.72
CA ALA A 81 -17.90 -25.62 11.47
C ALA A 81 -16.42 -26.01 11.60
N MET A 82 -15.61 -25.14 12.20
CA MET A 82 -14.16 -25.33 12.38
C MET A 82 -13.84 -26.48 13.34
N THR A 83 -14.71 -26.76 14.30
CA THR A 83 -14.60 -27.95 15.17
C THR A 83 -14.75 -29.25 14.39
N LYS A 84 -15.56 -29.25 13.32
CA LYS A 84 -15.74 -30.41 12.43
C LYS A 84 -14.65 -30.50 11.37
N ASN A 85 -14.30 -29.35 10.77
CA ASN A 85 -13.25 -29.25 9.77
C ASN A 85 -12.41 -27.97 10.00
N PRO A 86 -11.21 -28.13 10.59
CA PRO A 86 -10.23 -27.06 10.83
C PRO A 86 -9.86 -26.17 9.62
N ASN A 87 -10.07 -26.66 8.40
CA ASN A 87 -9.68 -25.99 7.16
C ASN A 87 -10.90 -25.71 6.26
N ASP A 88 -12.09 -25.53 6.84
CA ASP A 88 -13.30 -25.27 6.07
C ASP A 88 -13.31 -23.86 5.47
N VAL A 89 -12.76 -23.75 4.25
CA VAL A 89 -12.70 -22.49 3.49
C VAL A 89 -14.09 -21.93 3.19
N GLN A 90 -15.11 -22.78 3.02
CA GLN A 90 -16.48 -22.31 2.77
C GLN A 90 -17.08 -21.68 4.03
N ALA A 91 -16.84 -22.29 5.19
CA ALA A 91 -17.25 -21.71 6.47
C ALA A 91 -16.54 -20.38 6.74
N LEU A 92 -15.24 -20.28 6.45
CA LEU A 92 -14.50 -19.02 6.55
C LEU A 92 -15.11 -17.95 5.64
N ALA A 93 -15.30 -18.25 4.35
CA ALA A 93 -15.84 -17.29 3.39
C ALA A 93 -17.26 -16.81 3.73
N LYS A 94 -18.10 -17.72 4.22
CA LYS A 94 -19.47 -17.40 4.66
C LYS A 94 -19.46 -16.52 5.91
N ASN A 95 -18.74 -16.92 6.95
CA ASN A 95 -18.86 -16.32 8.27
C ASN A 95 -17.95 -15.10 8.46
N LEU A 96 -16.81 -15.03 7.78
CA LEU A 96 -15.89 -13.89 7.78
C LEU A 96 -16.09 -12.98 6.56
N SER A 97 -17.31 -12.94 6.01
CA SER A 97 -17.65 -11.95 4.99
C SER A 97 -17.55 -10.52 5.56
N PRO A 98 -17.26 -9.50 4.73
CA PRO A 98 -17.17 -8.11 5.19
C PRO A 98 -18.42 -7.65 5.96
N ALA A 99 -19.62 -8.07 5.53
CA ALA A 99 -20.86 -7.75 6.21
C ALA A 99 -20.95 -8.36 7.61
N ASN A 100 -20.53 -9.62 7.78
CA ASN A 100 -20.55 -10.30 9.06
C ASN A 100 -19.51 -9.75 10.02
N ILE A 101 -18.30 -9.44 9.54
CA ILE A 101 -17.26 -8.82 10.37
C ILE A 101 -17.72 -7.43 10.84
N LYS A 102 -18.33 -6.61 9.97
CA LYS A 102 -18.91 -5.31 10.37
C LYS A 102 -20.04 -5.44 11.38
N MET A 103 -20.94 -6.39 11.16
CA MET A 103 -22.05 -6.66 12.09
C MET A 103 -21.51 -7.05 13.46
N LEU A 104 -20.52 -7.95 13.50
CA LEU A 104 -19.82 -8.35 14.72
C LEU A 104 -19.18 -7.14 15.38
N GLY A 105 -18.31 -6.41 14.69
CA GLY A 105 -17.61 -5.24 15.21
C GLY A 105 -18.57 -4.20 15.80
N LYS A 106 -19.68 -3.92 15.11
CA LYS A 106 -20.72 -3.02 15.64
C LYS A 106 -21.33 -3.56 16.94
N GLY A 107 -21.76 -4.82 16.97
CA GLY A 107 -22.39 -5.41 18.15
C GLY A 107 -21.45 -5.46 19.36
N LEU A 108 -20.16 -5.73 19.14
CA LEU A 108 -19.15 -5.71 20.21
C LEU A 108 -18.90 -4.27 20.72
N ASN A 109 -18.67 -3.32 19.82
CA ASN A 109 -18.37 -1.93 20.18
C ASN A 109 -19.56 -1.24 20.87
N ASP A 110 -20.79 -1.49 20.42
CA ASP A 110 -22.00 -0.97 21.08
C ASP A 110 -22.07 -1.42 22.56
N VAL A 111 -21.69 -2.68 22.86
CA VAL A 111 -21.64 -3.18 24.24
C VAL A 111 -20.51 -2.52 25.02
N LEU A 112 -19.30 -2.45 24.47
CA LEU A 112 -18.16 -1.81 25.14
C LEU A 112 -18.47 -0.37 25.51
N ASP A 113 -19.07 0.39 24.60
CA ASP A 113 -19.48 1.77 24.84
C ASP A 113 -20.56 1.88 25.91
N PHE A 114 -21.58 1.02 25.85
CA PHE A 114 -22.66 0.98 26.84
C PHE A 114 -22.16 0.61 28.25
N GLU A 115 -21.33 -0.43 28.37
CA GLU A 115 -20.77 -0.90 29.64
C GLU A 115 -19.83 0.12 30.26
N LYS A 116 -19.01 0.79 29.44
CA LYS A 116 -18.18 1.91 29.87
C LYS A 116 -19.02 3.07 30.40
N LYS A 117 -20.09 3.45 29.69
CA LYS A 117 -21.01 4.53 30.10
C LYS A 117 -21.77 4.19 31.38
N SER A 118 -22.20 2.94 31.53
CA SER A 118 -22.98 2.47 32.69
C SER A 118 -22.12 2.12 33.91
N GLY A 119 -20.79 1.98 33.73
CA GLY A 119 -19.86 1.55 34.78
C GLY A 119 -20.00 0.09 35.18
N LYS A 120 -20.64 -0.75 34.34
CA LYS A 120 -20.96 -2.15 34.62
C LYS A 120 -20.39 -3.05 33.52
N PRO A 121 -19.16 -3.55 33.66
CA PRO A 121 -18.56 -4.45 32.68
C PRO A 121 -19.15 -5.86 32.83
N ILE A 122 -20.07 -6.25 31.95
CA ILE A 122 -20.72 -7.56 31.95
C ILE A 122 -20.03 -8.48 30.93
N TYR A 123 -19.87 -8.02 29.68
CA TYR A 123 -19.22 -8.76 28.59
C TYR A 123 -17.90 -8.13 28.14
N THR A 124 -17.46 -7.01 28.73
CA THR A 124 -16.21 -6.34 28.35
C THR A 124 -15.02 -7.30 28.23
N THR A 125 -14.79 -8.19 29.21
CA THR A 125 -13.70 -9.17 29.17
C THR A 125 -13.90 -10.20 28.06
N ASP A 126 -15.09 -10.81 27.96
CA ASP A 126 -15.42 -11.79 26.93
C ASP A 126 -15.25 -11.22 25.51
N ILE A 127 -15.61 -9.94 25.33
CA ILE A 127 -15.46 -9.21 24.07
C ILE A 127 -13.98 -9.02 23.73
N GLN A 128 -13.16 -8.62 24.70
CA GLN A 128 -11.71 -8.46 24.50
C GLN A 128 -11.05 -9.78 24.10
N GLU A 129 -11.43 -10.88 24.75
CA GLU A 129 -10.95 -12.23 24.40
C GLU A 129 -11.42 -12.68 23.02
N THR A 130 -12.68 -12.36 22.67
CA THR A 130 -13.24 -12.62 21.33
C THR A 130 -12.43 -11.86 20.27
N ILE A 131 -12.14 -10.57 20.49
CA ILE A 131 -11.31 -9.75 19.60
C ILE A 131 -9.92 -10.38 19.42
N ALA A 132 -9.25 -10.69 20.52
CA ALA A 132 -7.91 -11.28 20.51
C ALA A 132 -7.86 -12.62 19.76
N SER A 133 -8.93 -13.42 19.85
CA SER A 133 -9.01 -14.76 19.26
C SER A 133 -9.32 -14.75 17.77
N PHE A 134 -10.25 -13.89 17.33
CA PHE A 134 -10.74 -13.89 15.95
C PHE A 134 -10.00 -12.92 15.03
N LYS A 135 -9.45 -11.81 15.54
CA LYS A 135 -8.72 -10.85 14.71
C LYS A 135 -7.59 -11.51 13.89
N PRO A 136 -6.73 -12.39 14.45
CA PRO A 136 -5.70 -13.08 13.67
C PRO A 136 -6.28 -13.96 12.54
N MET A 137 -7.41 -14.62 12.79
CA MET A 137 -8.09 -15.45 11.80
C MET A 137 -8.66 -14.61 10.65
N MET A 138 -9.26 -13.46 10.95
CA MET A 138 -9.76 -12.51 9.95
C MET A 138 -8.62 -11.95 9.09
N LEU A 139 -7.49 -11.58 9.72
CA LEU A 139 -6.29 -11.12 9.02
C LEU A 139 -5.75 -12.20 8.08
N GLN A 140 -5.62 -13.44 8.56
CA GLN A 140 -5.17 -14.57 7.74
C GLN A 140 -6.09 -14.79 6.54
N TYR A 141 -7.40 -14.70 6.73
CA TYR A 141 -8.37 -14.79 5.65
C TYR A 141 -8.20 -13.66 4.63
N ALA A 142 -8.04 -12.41 5.09
CA ALA A 142 -7.81 -11.24 4.23
C ALA A 142 -6.53 -11.39 3.40
N TYR A 143 -5.42 -11.81 4.01
CA TYR A 143 -4.16 -12.08 3.31
C TYR A 143 -4.28 -13.25 2.33
N GLY A 144 -5.04 -14.30 2.66
CA GLY A 144 -5.32 -15.40 1.74
C GLY A 144 -6.07 -14.95 0.49
N LEU A 145 -7.05 -14.04 0.64
CA LEU A 145 -7.74 -13.43 -0.50
C LEU A 145 -6.78 -12.59 -1.36
N ASN A 146 -5.88 -11.82 -0.75
CA ASN A 146 -4.88 -11.03 -1.47
C ASN A 146 -3.93 -11.91 -2.28
N GLN A 147 -3.41 -13.00 -1.68
CA GLN A 147 -2.55 -13.97 -2.39
C GLN A 147 -3.26 -14.65 -3.56
N ALA A 148 -4.58 -14.80 -3.48
CA ALA A 148 -5.42 -15.29 -4.57
C ALA A 148 -5.84 -14.20 -5.58
N SER A 149 -5.23 -13.01 -5.52
CA SER A 149 -5.53 -11.83 -6.36
C SER A 149 -6.97 -11.32 -6.26
N LYS A 150 -7.69 -11.67 -5.19
CA LYS A 150 -9.04 -11.17 -4.89
C LYS A 150 -8.95 -9.85 -4.13
N PHE A 151 -8.38 -8.83 -4.78
CA PHE A 151 -8.01 -7.57 -4.14
C PHE A 151 -9.22 -6.82 -3.57
N LYS A 152 -10.35 -6.82 -4.29
CA LYS A 152 -11.57 -6.14 -3.83
C LYS A 152 -12.10 -6.77 -2.54
N GLU A 153 -12.26 -8.08 -2.52
CA GLU A 153 -12.76 -8.83 -1.37
C GLU A 153 -11.78 -8.72 -0.19
N SER A 154 -10.49 -8.86 -0.46
CA SER A 154 -9.44 -8.68 0.56
C SER A 154 -9.51 -7.28 1.19
N GLY A 155 -9.60 -6.23 0.38
CA GLY A 155 -9.69 -4.85 0.85
C GLY A 155 -10.95 -4.59 1.68
N GLN A 156 -12.09 -5.16 1.29
CA GLN A 156 -13.33 -5.06 2.07
C GLN A 156 -13.24 -5.80 3.42
N VAL A 157 -12.52 -6.92 3.48
CA VAL A 157 -12.28 -7.62 4.74
C VAL A 157 -11.35 -6.79 5.64
N PHE A 158 -10.27 -6.21 5.11
CA PHE A 158 -9.38 -5.33 5.87
C PHE A 158 -10.12 -4.10 6.43
N GLU A 159 -10.98 -3.46 5.65
CA GLU A 159 -11.78 -2.35 6.18
C GLU A 159 -12.77 -2.82 7.24
N ALA A 160 -13.37 -4.01 7.09
CA ALA A 160 -14.22 -4.58 8.13
C ALA A 160 -13.45 -4.88 9.41
N ILE A 161 -12.21 -5.37 9.32
CA ILE A 161 -11.31 -5.59 10.48
C ILE A 161 -10.98 -4.26 11.16
N TYR A 162 -10.75 -3.19 10.39
CA TYR A 162 -10.55 -1.86 10.96
C TYR A 162 -11.80 -1.34 11.68
N GLN A 163 -13.01 -1.54 11.12
CA GLN A 163 -14.25 -1.18 11.84
C GLN A 163 -14.48 -2.04 13.09
N PHE A 164 -13.98 -3.28 13.09
CA PHE A 164 -13.98 -4.18 14.23
C PHE A 164 -13.04 -3.71 15.34
N ASP A 165 -11.83 -3.26 14.98
CA ASP A 165 -10.83 -2.71 15.89
C ASP A 165 -10.14 -1.48 15.28
N LYS A 166 -10.64 -0.29 15.65
CA LYS A 166 -10.13 0.99 15.14
C LYS A 166 -8.76 1.38 15.69
N SER A 167 -8.23 0.66 16.69
CA SER A 167 -6.90 0.95 17.23
C SER A 167 -5.78 0.65 16.22
N ASP A 168 -6.07 -0.21 15.24
CA ASP A 168 -5.13 -0.64 14.22
C ASP A 168 -5.53 -0.12 12.82
N ALA A 169 -5.28 1.17 12.62
CA ALA A 169 -5.53 1.88 11.37
C ALA A 169 -4.71 1.36 10.18
N SER A 170 -3.72 0.49 10.40
CA SER A 170 -2.96 -0.14 9.31
C SER A 170 -3.86 -1.00 8.42
N ASN A 171 -4.94 -1.57 8.98
CA ASN A 171 -5.94 -2.33 8.23
C ASN A 171 -6.72 -1.43 7.26
N LEU A 172 -7.05 -0.20 7.64
CA LEU A 172 -7.69 0.75 6.74
C LEU A 172 -6.75 1.18 5.60
N TYR A 173 -5.45 1.34 5.88
CA TYR A 173 -4.44 1.57 4.85
C TYR A 173 -4.31 0.39 3.88
N ASN A 174 -4.28 -0.85 4.40
CA ASN A 174 -4.28 -2.04 3.53
C ASN A 174 -5.54 -2.09 2.65
N ALA A 175 -6.70 -1.74 3.22
CA ALA A 175 -7.94 -1.65 2.47
C ALA A 175 -7.90 -0.59 1.37
N SER A 176 -7.32 0.60 1.62
CA SER A 176 -7.21 1.67 0.61
C SER A 176 -6.30 1.29 -0.55
N VAL A 177 -5.17 0.62 -0.27
CA VAL A 177 -4.24 0.14 -1.31
C VAL A 177 -4.90 -0.95 -2.17
N LEU A 178 -5.53 -1.94 -1.53
CA LEU A 178 -6.18 -3.04 -2.23
C LEU A 178 -7.40 -2.60 -3.03
N ALA A 179 -8.18 -1.63 -2.52
CA ALA A 179 -9.28 -1.03 -3.27
C ALA A 179 -8.77 -0.30 -4.53
N LEU A 180 -7.65 0.43 -4.42
CA LEU A 180 -7.02 1.07 -5.58
C LEU A 180 -6.52 0.03 -6.61
N GLN A 181 -5.89 -1.05 -6.14
CA GLN A 181 -5.44 -2.15 -7.00
C GLN A 181 -6.60 -2.89 -7.69
N ALA A 182 -7.77 -2.94 -7.05
CA ALA A 182 -8.99 -3.49 -7.61
C ALA A 182 -9.75 -2.51 -8.52
N GLU A 183 -9.21 -1.32 -8.78
CA GLU A 183 -9.86 -0.22 -9.49
C GLU A 183 -11.20 0.22 -8.85
N ASP A 184 -11.40 -0.09 -7.56
CA ASP A 184 -12.54 0.37 -6.75
C ASP A 184 -12.25 1.78 -6.22
N TYR A 185 -12.26 2.76 -7.13
CA TYR A 185 -11.90 4.14 -6.82
C TYR A 185 -12.83 4.80 -5.80
N ASP A 186 -14.11 4.41 -5.75
CA ASP A 186 -15.05 4.94 -4.76
C ASP A 186 -14.75 4.40 -3.36
N GLY A 187 -14.46 3.10 -3.24
CA GLY A 187 -14.01 2.49 -1.99
C GLY A 187 -12.67 3.06 -1.52
N ALA A 188 -11.69 3.12 -2.43
CA ALA A 188 -10.36 3.67 -2.14
C ALA A 188 -10.45 5.13 -1.65
N LEU A 189 -11.23 5.97 -2.35
CA LEU A 189 -11.42 7.37 -1.97
C LEU A 189 -11.99 7.50 -0.55
N LYS A 190 -13.03 6.71 -0.22
CA LYS A 190 -13.62 6.70 1.12
C LYS A 190 -12.58 6.32 2.19
N TYR A 191 -11.77 5.31 1.93
CA TYR A 191 -10.79 4.82 2.90
C TYR A 191 -9.64 5.82 3.10
N TYR A 192 -9.13 6.43 2.02
CA TYR A 192 -8.12 7.48 2.11
C TYR A 192 -8.66 8.75 2.80
N GLU A 193 -9.93 9.10 2.59
CA GLU A 193 -10.56 10.20 3.30
C GLU A 193 -10.60 9.95 4.81
N GLU A 194 -10.95 8.73 5.24
CA GLU A 194 -10.95 8.37 6.65
C GLU A 194 -9.53 8.36 7.24
N LEU A 195 -8.52 7.82 6.53
CA LEU A 195 -7.11 7.87 6.95
C LEU A 195 -6.62 9.31 7.16
N LYS A 196 -7.00 10.22 6.25
CA LYS A 196 -6.74 11.65 6.37
C LYS A 196 -7.41 12.22 7.62
N ASN A 197 -8.69 11.93 7.85
CA ASN A 197 -9.45 12.48 8.97
C ASN A 197 -8.90 12.02 10.33
N ILE A 198 -8.32 10.81 10.42
CA ILE A 198 -7.65 10.31 11.64
C ILE A 198 -6.15 10.67 11.70
N ASN A 199 -5.64 11.47 10.75
CA ASN A 199 -4.24 11.89 10.64
C ASN A 199 -3.22 10.73 10.60
N TYR A 200 -3.61 9.57 10.06
CA TYR A 200 -2.76 8.38 10.04
C TYR A 200 -1.44 8.63 9.29
N THR A 201 -0.32 8.33 9.94
CA THR A 201 1.03 8.38 9.34
C THR A 201 1.51 7.01 8.91
N GLY A 202 1.17 5.96 9.66
CA GLY A 202 1.80 4.65 9.53
C GLY A 202 3.30 4.64 9.86
N GLU A 203 3.84 5.74 10.37
CA GLU A 203 5.24 5.82 10.79
C GLU A 203 5.40 5.09 12.13
N GLY A 204 6.59 4.54 12.35
CA GLY A 204 6.85 3.77 13.54
C GLY A 204 8.30 3.35 13.65
N THR A 205 8.57 2.50 14.64
CA THR A 205 9.88 1.87 14.81
C THR A 205 9.65 0.37 14.90
N SER A 206 10.27 -0.38 14.00
CA SER A 206 10.36 -1.84 14.11
C SER A 206 11.52 -2.17 15.04
N TYR A 207 11.20 -2.85 16.14
CA TYR A 207 12.19 -3.27 17.13
C TYR A 207 12.66 -4.68 16.77
N LEU A 208 13.90 -4.80 16.32
CA LEU A 208 14.47 -6.05 15.83
C LEU A 208 15.55 -6.55 16.80
N ALA A 209 15.70 -7.87 16.93
CA ALA A 209 16.86 -8.50 17.57
C ALA A 209 17.12 -9.90 16.97
N VAL A 210 18.36 -10.36 17.03
CA VAL A 210 18.78 -11.67 16.52
C VAL A 210 18.49 -12.76 17.55
N ASN A 211 17.70 -13.76 17.18
CA ASN A 211 17.45 -14.94 17.98
C ASN A 211 18.70 -15.82 18.04
N LYS A 212 19.15 -16.15 19.26
CA LYS A 212 20.40 -16.89 19.49
C LYS A 212 20.38 -18.35 19.04
N VAL A 213 19.19 -18.93 18.88
CA VAL A 213 19.04 -20.34 18.52
C VAL A 213 19.19 -20.55 17.02
N ASN A 214 18.54 -19.70 16.22
CA ASN A 214 18.47 -19.85 14.77
C ASN A 214 19.32 -18.80 14.01
N GLY A 215 19.85 -17.78 14.69
CA GLY A 215 20.62 -16.69 14.11
C GLY A 215 19.81 -15.70 13.26
N GLN A 216 18.48 -15.77 13.28
CA GLN A 216 17.60 -14.91 12.49
C GLN A 216 17.23 -13.63 13.25
N GLU A 217 17.12 -12.52 12.53
CA GLU A 217 16.59 -11.27 13.07
C GLU A 217 15.06 -11.36 13.16
N GLU A 218 14.50 -11.17 14.35
CA GLU A 218 13.07 -11.31 14.66
C GLU A 218 12.51 -9.95 15.16
N PRO A 219 11.27 -9.59 14.74
CA PRO A 219 10.61 -8.36 15.18
C PRO A 219 9.90 -8.52 16.53
N PHE A 220 9.85 -7.42 17.27
CA PHE A 220 9.14 -7.28 18.54
C PHE A 220 8.07 -6.19 18.44
N ALA A 221 6.93 -6.42 19.08
CA ALA A 221 5.83 -5.46 19.12
C ALA A 221 6.22 -4.16 19.85
N THR A 222 7.05 -4.28 20.90
CA THR A 222 7.54 -3.15 21.68
C THR A 222 9.03 -3.29 22.01
N ASP A 223 9.69 -2.16 22.27
CA ASP A 223 11.06 -2.13 22.79
C ASP A 223 11.17 -2.88 24.13
N SER A 224 10.12 -2.83 24.95
CA SER A 224 10.07 -3.54 26.23
C SER A 224 10.13 -5.05 26.06
N ASP A 225 9.39 -5.61 25.10
CA ASP A 225 9.38 -7.05 24.82
C ASP A 225 10.75 -7.52 24.31
N ARG A 226 11.36 -6.73 23.41
CA ARG A 226 12.72 -6.98 22.94
C ARG A 226 13.72 -6.98 24.08
N LYS A 227 13.67 -5.96 24.94
CA LYS A 227 14.56 -5.85 26.11
C LYS A 227 14.37 -7.03 27.07
N ALA A 228 13.14 -7.48 27.28
CA ALA A 228 12.86 -8.67 28.08
C ALA A 228 13.47 -9.93 27.45
N ALA A 229 13.30 -10.14 26.15
CA ALA A 229 13.87 -11.28 25.42
C ALA A 229 15.42 -11.31 25.46
N ILE A 230 16.05 -10.15 25.33
CA ILE A 230 17.51 -10.00 25.48
C ILE A 230 17.93 -10.30 26.92
N LYS A 231 17.19 -9.78 27.91
CA LYS A 231 17.47 -9.98 29.34
C LYS A 231 17.41 -11.45 29.76
N ILE A 232 16.46 -12.22 29.23
CA ILE A 232 16.35 -13.67 29.47
C ILE A 232 17.30 -14.50 28.58
N GLY A 233 18.08 -13.85 27.71
CA GLY A 233 19.14 -14.48 26.92
C GLY A 233 18.66 -15.20 25.66
N THR A 234 17.42 -15.00 25.19
CA THR A 234 16.93 -15.62 23.95
C THR A 234 17.36 -14.86 22.70
N HIS A 235 17.61 -13.55 22.82
CA HIS A 235 17.97 -12.67 21.72
C HIS A 235 19.22 -11.82 22.01
N GLU A 236 19.86 -11.32 20.96
CA GLU A 236 21.01 -10.41 20.98
C GLU A 236 20.98 -9.39 19.85
N LYS A 237 21.94 -8.46 19.79
CA LYS A 237 22.11 -7.50 18.70
C LYS A 237 20.83 -6.71 18.36
N PRO A 238 20.29 -5.90 19.29
CA PRO A 238 19.10 -5.10 19.03
C PRO A 238 19.38 -4.07 17.92
N ARG A 239 18.40 -3.89 17.04
CA ARG A 239 18.39 -2.85 16.01
C ARG A 239 17.02 -2.18 15.98
N ASP A 240 17.03 -0.86 15.89
CA ASP A 240 15.82 -0.09 15.61
C ASP A 240 15.79 0.20 14.12
N GLU A 241 14.65 -0.08 13.49
CA GLU A 241 14.42 0.27 12.09
C GLU A 241 13.26 1.25 12.00
N LYS A 242 13.56 2.46 11.49
CA LYS A 242 12.55 3.49 11.30
C LYS A 242 11.64 3.07 10.14
N ILE A 243 10.34 3.00 10.42
CA ILE A 243 9.31 2.81 9.40
C ILE A 243 8.94 4.21 8.86
N PRO A 244 9.17 4.48 7.57
CA PRO A 244 8.82 5.78 6.98
C PRO A 244 7.32 6.09 7.07
N SER A 245 7.01 7.39 7.03
CA SER A 245 5.62 7.85 6.96
C SER A 245 5.00 7.45 5.61
N LYS A 246 3.75 7.01 5.65
CA LYS A 246 2.89 6.71 4.49
C LYS A 246 2.03 7.92 4.10
N ARG A 247 2.18 9.05 4.78
CA ARG A 247 1.33 10.24 4.61
C ARG A 247 1.41 10.79 3.18
N GLY A 248 2.63 10.97 2.64
CA GLY A 248 2.80 11.43 1.26
C GLY A 248 2.09 10.54 0.24
N GLU A 249 2.19 9.21 0.42
CA GLU A 249 1.52 8.22 -0.44
C GLU A 249 -0.01 8.30 -0.33
N ILE A 250 -0.55 8.39 0.89
CA ILE A 250 -1.99 8.53 1.15
C ILE A 250 -2.54 9.76 0.43
N PHE A 251 -1.89 10.91 0.59
CA PHE A 251 -2.34 12.16 -0.02
C PHE A 251 -2.15 12.18 -1.53
N LYS A 252 -1.07 11.60 -2.05
CA LYS A 252 -0.87 11.37 -3.49
C LYS A 252 -2.02 10.56 -4.07
N ASN A 253 -2.28 9.37 -3.52
CA ASN A 253 -3.30 8.48 -4.05
C ASN A 253 -4.70 9.09 -3.93
N TYR A 254 -5.02 9.73 -2.80
CA TYR A 254 -6.28 10.47 -2.63
C TYR A 254 -6.47 11.56 -3.68
N ALA A 255 -5.44 12.39 -3.90
CA ALA A 255 -5.48 13.49 -4.86
C ALA A 255 -5.59 12.98 -6.31
N SER A 256 -4.84 11.95 -6.71
CA SER A 256 -4.93 11.35 -8.05
C SER A 256 -6.32 10.75 -8.31
N ILE A 257 -6.95 10.09 -7.32
CA ILE A 257 -8.33 9.60 -7.47
C ILE A 257 -9.32 10.76 -7.67
N LEU A 258 -9.16 11.86 -6.94
CA LEU A 258 -9.98 13.06 -7.12
C LEU A 258 -9.78 13.69 -8.51
N LEU A 259 -8.54 13.78 -9.00
CA LEU A 259 -8.24 14.28 -10.34
C LEU A 259 -8.90 13.43 -11.44
N ASN A 260 -8.80 12.10 -11.34
CA ASN A 260 -9.44 11.19 -12.28
C ASN A 260 -10.98 11.33 -12.29
N LYS A 261 -11.56 11.78 -11.18
CA LYS A 261 -13.00 12.10 -11.05
C LYS A 261 -13.34 13.55 -11.44
N GLY A 262 -12.37 14.35 -11.91
CA GLY A 262 -12.56 15.76 -12.27
C GLY A 262 -12.68 16.72 -11.07
N ARG A 263 -12.42 16.24 -9.84
CA ARG A 263 -12.55 16.99 -8.57
C ARG A 263 -11.24 17.73 -8.23
N VAL A 264 -10.80 18.58 -9.16
CA VAL A 264 -9.47 19.22 -9.13
C VAL A 264 -9.24 20.09 -7.90
N GLU A 265 -10.22 20.92 -7.53
CA GLU A 265 -10.07 21.83 -6.39
C GLU A 265 -10.01 21.10 -5.05
N GLU A 266 -10.71 19.97 -4.93
CA GLU A 266 -10.64 19.12 -3.73
C GLU A 266 -9.28 18.43 -3.61
N ALA A 267 -8.69 18.02 -4.74
CA ALA A 267 -7.35 17.43 -4.77
C ALA A 267 -6.30 18.45 -4.29
N LYS A 268 -6.33 19.68 -4.83
CA LYS A 268 -5.45 20.77 -4.38
C LYS A 268 -5.62 21.10 -2.90
N LYS A 269 -6.88 21.19 -2.44
CA LYS A 269 -7.19 21.50 -1.04
C LYS A 269 -6.65 20.42 -0.11
N ALA A 270 -6.81 19.14 -0.46
CA ALA A 270 -6.34 18.03 0.36
C ALA A 270 -4.83 18.07 0.60
N ILE A 271 -4.04 18.34 -0.45
CA ILE A 271 -2.59 18.50 -0.33
C ILE A 271 -2.22 19.74 0.49
N THR A 272 -2.93 20.86 0.28
CA THR A 272 -2.70 22.11 1.03
C THR A 272 -2.96 21.92 2.52
N ASP A 273 -4.09 21.29 2.89
CA ASP A 273 -4.43 20.99 4.28
C ASP A 273 -3.36 20.07 4.93
N ALA A 274 -2.88 19.08 4.18
CA ALA A 274 -1.82 18.17 4.64
C ALA A 274 -0.51 18.90 4.96
N LYS A 275 -0.08 19.78 4.06
CA LYS A 275 1.14 20.58 4.21
C LYS A 275 1.03 21.56 5.36
N ALA A 276 -0.15 22.12 5.63
CA ALA A 276 -0.35 23.00 6.77
C ALA A 276 -0.10 22.29 8.12
N LEU A 277 -0.41 20.98 8.19
CA LEU A 277 -0.15 20.16 9.37
C LEU A 277 1.32 19.74 9.49
N ASN A 278 2.03 19.55 8.37
CA ASN A 278 3.43 19.11 8.34
C ASN A 278 4.19 19.81 7.20
N PRO A 279 4.60 21.08 7.38
CA PRO A 279 5.19 21.87 6.30
C PRO A 279 6.55 21.35 5.83
N ASP A 280 7.22 20.53 6.66
CA ASP A 280 8.53 19.99 6.35
C ASP A 280 8.53 18.60 5.71
N ASP A 281 7.38 17.95 5.62
CA ASP A 281 7.23 16.63 5.02
C ASP A 281 7.44 16.71 3.50
N THR A 282 8.63 16.31 3.05
CA THR A 282 8.99 16.30 1.62
C THR A 282 8.07 15.41 0.79
N ASP A 283 7.47 14.40 1.40
CA ASP A 283 6.64 13.44 0.67
C ASP A 283 5.29 14.07 0.31
N LEU A 284 4.83 15.05 1.10
CA LEU A 284 3.68 15.91 0.74
C LEU A 284 4.01 16.89 -0.39
N ILE A 285 5.23 17.44 -0.42
CA ILE A 285 5.67 18.30 -1.54
C ILE A 285 5.77 17.48 -2.83
N LEU A 286 6.24 16.23 -2.76
CA LEU A 286 6.27 15.31 -3.91
C LEU A 286 4.86 14.92 -4.37
N ALA A 287 3.93 14.69 -3.44
CA ALA A 287 2.52 14.47 -3.77
C ALA A 287 1.92 15.66 -4.50
N GLU A 288 2.21 16.89 -4.05
CA GLU A 288 1.82 18.12 -4.75
C GLU A 288 2.44 18.22 -6.15
N ALA A 289 3.73 17.95 -6.27
CA ALA A 289 4.40 17.99 -7.57
C ALA A 289 3.70 17.05 -8.56
N ASN A 290 3.40 15.81 -8.16
CA ASN A 290 2.71 14.84 -9.00
C ASN A 290 1.34 15.36 -9.48
N LEU A 291 0.59 16.09 -8.66
CA LEU A 291 -0.65 16.75 -9.06
C LEU A 291 -0.44 17.70 -10.24
N TYR A 292 0.61 18.54 -10.16
CA TYR A 292 0.95 19.48 -11.23
C TYR A 292 1.52 18.78 -12.48
N TYR A 293 2.20 17.65 -12.31
CA TYR A 293 2.61 16.81 -13.43
C TYR A 293 1.40 16.26 -14.19
N GLU A 294 0.41 15.69 -13.49
CA GLU A 294 -0.85 15.21 -14.08
C GLU A 294 -1.64 16.34 -14.75
N ALA A 295 -1.65 17.53 -14.13
CA ALA A 295 -2.26 18.75 -14.68
C ALA A 295 -1.46 19.39 -15.85
N LYS A 296 -0.32 18.81 -16.24
CA LYS A 296 0.60 19.33 -17.28
C LYS A 296 1.24 20.69 -16.98
N ASP A 297 1.20 21.15 -15.73
CA ASP A 297 1.91 22.34 -15.27
C ASP A 297 3.34 21.99 -14.87
N MET A 298 4.20 21.88 -15.89
CA MET A 298 5.61 21.51 -15.72
C MET A 298 6.42 22.60 -15.02
N VAL A 299 5.95 23.85 -14.99
CA VAL A 299 6.63 24.95 -14.31
C VAL A 299 6.50 24.78 -12.81
N THR A 300 5.27 24.59 -12.32
CA THR A 300 5.02 24.37 -10.90
C THR A 300 5.61 23.04 -10.42
N TYR A 301 5.51 21.98 -11.24
CA TYR A 301 6.19 20.70 -10.97
C TYR A 301 7.69 20.91 -10.69
N LYS A 302 8.42 21.54 -11.62
CA LYS A 302 9.87 21.73 -11.48
C LYS A 302 10.22 22.59 -10.27
N LYS A 303 9.40 23.60 -9.95
CA LYS A 303 9.59 24.41 -8.73
C LYS A 303 9.53 23.54 -7.48
N LEU A 304 8.47 22.74 -7.33
CA LEU A 304 8.27 21.88 -6.16
C LEU A 304 9.35 20.81 -6.03
N ILE A 305 9.77 20.18 -7.14
CA ILE A 305 10.88 19.21 -7.10
C ILE A 305 12.19 19.88 -6.66
N ASN A 306 12.47 21.11 -7.09
CA ASN A 306 13.66 21.84 -6.62
C ASN A 306 13.59 22.17 -5.11
N GLU A 307 12.41 22.45 -4.56
CA GLU A 307 12.22 22.61 -3.10
C GLU A 307 12.56 21.31 -2.34
N VAL A 308 12.17 20.15 -2.89
CA VAL A 308 12.52 18.85 -2.29
C VAL A 308 14.02 18.56 -2.41
N ILE A 309 14.62 18.85 -3.57
CA ILE A 309 16.07 18.70 -3.80
C ILE A 309 16.89 19.54 -2.82
N ALA A 310 16.43 20.76 -2.47
CA ALA A 310 17.10 21.58 -1.47
C ALA A 310 17.21 20.89 -0.10
N LYS A 311 16.27 19.99 0.23
CA LYS A 311 16.27 19.16 1.45
C LYS A 311 16.97 17.81 1.24
N LYS A 312 16.94 17.25 0.02
CA LYS A 312 17.52 15.96 -0.35
C LYS A 312 18.46 16.10 -1.58
N PRO A 313 19.63 16.76 -1.43
CA PRO A 313 20.47 17.13 -2.57
C PRO A 313 21.21 15.98 -3.26
N ASN A 314 21.16 14.78 -2.68
CA ASN A 314 21.78 13.57 -3.23
C ASN A 314 20.74 12.50 -3.60
N ASP A 315 19.48 12.90 -3.78
CA ASP A 315 18.44 12.01 -4.26
C ASP A 315 18.47 11.96 -5.80
N ALA A 316 19.06 10.88 -6.33
CA ALA A 316 19.24 10.67 -7.76
C ALA A 316 17.91 10.65 -8.54
N ASP A 317 16.84 10.12 -7.93
CA ASP A 317 15.55 9.96 -8.60
C ASP A 317 14.90 11.32 -8.88
N LEU A 318 15.08 12.29 -7.98
CA LEU A 318 14.56 13.65 -8.17
C LEU A 318 15.20 14.35 -9.37
N TYR A 319 16.53 14.25 -9.50
CA TYR A 319 17.22 14.79 -10.67
C TYR A 319 16.84 14.03 -11.95
N PHE A 320 16.69 12.71 -11.87
CA PHE A 320 16.25 11.92 -13.02
C PHE A 320 14.88 12.37 -13.53
N ASN A 321 13.93 12.59 -12.61
CA ASN A 321 12.59 13.07 -12.94
C ASN A 321 12.61 14.47 -13.57
N LEU A 322 13.43 15.40 -13.07
CA LEU A 322 13.66 16.70 -13.72
C LEU A 322 14.23 16.53 -15.14
N GLY A 323 15.18 15.61 -15.33
CA GLY A 323 15.74 15.29 -16.63
C GLY A 323 14.69 14.78 -17.62
N VAL A 324 13.80 13.89 -17.18
CA VAL A 324 12.68 13.38 -18.00
C VAL A 324 11.73 14.51 -18.39
N VAL A 325 11.32 15.33 -17.43
CA VAL A 325 10.40 16.46 -17.68
C VAL A 325 11.02 17.48 -18.63
N SER A 326 12.27 17.88 -18.40
CA SER A 326 12.97 18.82 -19.28
C SER A 326 13.18 18.25 -20.69
N THR A 327 13.40 16.93 -20.83
CA THR A 327 13.43 16.28 -22.16
C THR A 327 12.08 16.41 -22.86
N ASN A 328 10.99 16.13 -22.15
CA ASN A 328 9.63 16.19 -22.70
C ASN A 328 9.16 17.62 -23.04
N THR A 329 9.69 18.64 -22.35
CA THR A 329 9.40 20.05 -22.65
C THR A 329 10.38 20.69 -23.65
N GLY A 330 11.35 19.93 -24.17
CA GLY A 330 12.33 20.39 -25.16
C GLY A 330 13.53 21.16 -24.58
N GLU A 331 13.63 21.26 -23.24
CA GLU A 331 14.73 21.88 -22.49
C GLU A 331 15.95 20.95 -22.44
N THR A 332 16.53 20.73 -23.62
CA THR A 332 17.50 19.65 -23.84
C THR A 332 18.79 19.84 -23.04
N GLU A 333 19.27 21.08 -22.88
CA GLU A 333 20.51 21.35 -22.15
C GLU A 333 20.34 21.19 -20.63
N GLU A 334 19.19 21.61 -20.09
CA GLU A 334 18.82 21.36 -18.69
C GLU A 334 18.69 19.87 -18.41
N ALA A 335 18.03 19.12 -19.31
CA ALA A 335 17.89 17.68 -19.18
C ALA A 335 19.25 16.96 -19.09
N LYS A 336 20.23 17.37 -19.91
CA LYS A 336 21.61 16.83 -19.84
C LYS A 336 22.23 17.08 -18.47
N LYS A 337 22.20 18.32 -17.97
CA LYS A 337 22.74 18.68 -16.65
C LYS A 337 22.12 17.83 -15.54
N TYR A 338 20.81 17.59 -15.60
CA TYR A 338 20.13 16.75 -14.64
C TYR A 338 20.59 15.28 -14.71
N TYR A 339 20.66 14.68 -15.89
CA TYR A 339 21.16 13.31 -16.02
C TYR A 339 22.64 13.16 -15.66
N GLU A 340 23.49 14.15 -15.96
CA GLU A 340 24.87 14.19 -15.49
C GLU A 340 24.95 14.24 -13.96
N LYS A 341 24.05 15.01 -13.32
CA LYS A 341 23.94 15.04 -11.86
C LYS A 341 23.54 13.67 -11.31
N VAL A 342 22.57 12.98 -11.92
CA VAL A 342 22.20 11.60 -11.56
C VAL A 342 23.41 10.68 -11.60
N ILE A 343 24.17 10.71 -12.71
CA ILE A 343 25.39 9.89 -12.89
C ILE A 343 26.45 10.21 -11.83
N SER A 344 26.57 11.47 -11.40
CA SER A 344 27.52 11.86 -10.35
C SER A 344 27.13 11.34 -8.96
N ILE A 345 25.83 11.15 -8.71
CA ILE A 345 25.29 10.65 -7.44
C ILE A 345 25.33 9.12 -7.45
N ASP A 346 24.82 8.51 -8.52
CA ASP A 346 24.81 7.06 -8.73
C ASP A 346 25.39 6.70 -10.12
N PRO A 347 26.69 6.35 -10.17
CA PRO A 347 27.35 5.91 -11.40
C PRO A 347 26.83 4.58 -11.97
N LYS A 348 25.92 3.88 -11.27
CA LYS A 348 25.27 2.65 -11.75
C LYS A 348 23.84 2.88 -12.25
N TYR A 349 23.38 4.12 -12.31
CA TYR A 349 22.02 4.47 -12.72
C TYR A 349 21.85 4.33 -14.25
N PHE A 350 21.54 3.10 -14.70
CA PHE A 350 21.40 2.74 -16.11
C PHE A 350 20.53 3.72 -16.93
N ASN A 351 19.36 4.08 -16.40
CA ASN A 351 18.40 4.91 -17.11
C ASN A 351 18.93 6.32 -17.42
N ALA A 352 19.83 6.87 -16.60
CA ALA A 352 20.42 8.19 -16.83
C ALA A 352 21.36 8.17 -18.02
N TYR A 353 22.22 7.14 -18.12
CA TYR A 353 23.08 6.93 -19.29
C TYR A 353 22.26 6.70 -20.57
N ASN A 354 21.23 5.86 -20.51
CA ASN A 354 20.37 5.58 -21.66
C ASN A 354 19.66 6.85 -22.16
N ASN A 355 19.05 7.62 -21.26
CA ASN A 355 18.33 8.85 -21.63
C ASN A 355 19.27 9.97 -22.07
N LEU A 356 20.44 10.10 -21.45
CA LEU A 356 21.45 11.07 -21.87
C LEU A 356 21.98 10.73 -23.27
N GLY A 357 22.27 9.45 -23.57
CA GLY A 357 22.61 9.00 -24.92
C GLY A 357 21.50 9.28 -25.93
N ALA A 358 20.24 9.03 -25.56
CA ALA A 358 19.08 9.32 -26.41
C ALA A 358 18.93 10.82 -26.71
N ILE A 359 19.24 11.69 -25.73
CA ILE A 359 19.25 13.15 -25.94
C ILE A 359 20.19 13.56 -27.08
N TYR A 360 21.39 12.97 -27.16
CA TYR A 360 22.33 13.29 -28.24
C TYR A 360 21.81 12.90 -29.63
N LEU A 361 20.89 11.92 -29.70
CA LEU A 361 20.27 11.44 -30.93
C LEU A 361 18.92 12.12 -31.23
N LEU A 362 18.46 13.06 -30.39
CA LEU A 362 17.21 13.79 -30.64
C LEU A 362 17.27 14.53 -31.97
N GLY A 363 16.29 14.27 -32.83
CA GLY A 363 16.18 14.89 -34.16
C GLY A 363 16.96 14.18 -35.27
N ASP A 364 17.62 13.04 -35.01
CA ASP A 364 18.27 12.23 -36.07
C ASP A 364 17.29 11.85 -37.18
N GLU A 365 16.07 11.46 -36.83
CA GLU A 365 15.02 11.10 -37.79
C GLU A 365 14.73 12.25 -38.78
N LYS A 366 14.66 13.49 -38.28
CA LYS A 366 14.45 14.69 -39.13
C LYS A 366 15.63 14.91 -40.06
N ILE A 367 16.85 14.69 -39.56
CA ILE A 367 18.08 14.78 -40.36
C ILE A 367 18.06 13.73 -41.48
N VAL A 368 17.75 12.47 -41.16
CA VAL A 368 17.67 11.38 -42.14
C VAL A 368 16.61 11.65 -43.19
N LYS A 369 15.42 12.12 -42.79
CA LYS A 369 14.34 12.48 -43.72
C LYS A 369 14.76 13.60 -44.67
N GLU A 370 15.44 14.62 -44.15
CA GLU A 370 15.98 15.70 -44.97
C GLU A 370 17.04 15.16 -45.94
N MET A 371 18.01 14.38 -45.46
CA MET A 371 19.05 13.76 -46.29
C MET A 371 18.47 12.94 -47.44
N ASN A 372 17.43 12.14 -47.20
CA ASN A 372 16.79 11.31 -48.21
C ASN A 372 16.00 12.10 -49.26
N SER A 373 15.69 13.37 -48.99
CA SER A 373 14.96 14.26 -49.90
C SER A 373 15.85 15.07 -50.83
N LEU A 374 17.17 15.05 -50.61
CA LEU A 374 18.14 15.84 -51.37
C LEU A 374 18.49 15.19 -52.71
N GLY A 375 18.51 15.99 -53.77
CA GLY A 375 19.02 15.60 -55.10
C GLY A 375 20.54 15.67 -55.21
N MET A 376 21.02 15.77 -56.46
CA MET A 376 22.45 15.76 -56.80
C MET A 376 23.01 17.13 -57.22
N THR A 377 22.26 18.22 -57.06
CA THR A 377 22.80 19.55 -57.39
C THR A 377 23.96 19.92 -56.45
N PRO A 378 24.93 20.76 -56.87
CA PRO A 378 26.05 21.14 -56.00
C PRO A 378 25.63 21.70 -54.64
N LYS A 379 24.50 22.43 -54.59
CA LYS A 379 23.92 22.97 -53.35
C LYS A 379 23.36 21.86 -52.44
N GLU A 380 22.65 20.90 -53.01
CA GLU A 380 22.08 19.77 -52.27
C GLU A 380 23.16 18.82 -51.77
N SER A 381 24.18 18.52 -52.59
CA SER A 381 25.34 17.73 -52.18
C SER A 381 26.07 18.36 -51.00
N LYS A 382 26.28 19.69 -51.02
CA LYS A 382 26.84 20.41 -49.87
C LYS A 382 25.97 20.29 -48.62
N ARG A 383 24.64 20.42 -48.77
CA ARG A 383 23.70 20.26 -47.65
C ARG A 383 23.73 18.85 -47.07
N TYR A 384 23.85 17.84 -47.92
CA TYR A 384 23.99 16.45 -47.51
C TYR A 384 25.24 16.25 -46.64
N ASP A 385 26.39 16.81 -47.05
CA ASP A 385 27.64 16.72 -46.28
C ASP A 385 27.54 17.42 -44.92
N GLU A 386 26.88 18.59 -44.84
CA GLU A 386 26.61 19.29 -43.58
C GLU A 386 25.76 18.43 -42.62
N LEU A 387 24.69 17.81 -43.13
CA LEU A 387 23.82 16.93 -42.36
C LEU A 387 24.57 15.66 -41.91
N LYS A 388 25.40 15.07 -42.79
CA LYS A 388 26.24 13.93 -42.47
C LYS A 388 27.23 14.26 -41.35
N ALA A 389 27.88 15.43 -41.39
CA ALA A 389 28.78 15.90 -40.34
C ALA A 389 28.05 16.14 -39.01
N LYS A 390 26.87 16.76 -39.04
CA LYS A 390 26.01 16.94 -37.87
C LYS A 390 25.63 15.60 -37.25
N ARG A 391 25.22 14.64 -38.09
CA ARG A 391 24.88 13.28 -37.69
C ARG A 391 26.07 12.58 -37.03
N LYS A 392 27.26 12.60 -37.66
CA LYS A 392 28.49 12.05 -37.05
C LYS A 392 28.76 12.66 -35.67
N LYS A 393 28.62 13.98 -35.50
CA LYS A 393 28.80 14.63 -34.18
C LYS A 393 27.81 14.13 -33.13
N MET A 394 26.54 13.95 -33.49
CA MET A 394 25.49 13.43 -32.60
C MET A 394 25.83 12.02 -32.11
N PHE A 395 26.14 11.12 -33.03
CA PHE A 395 26.48 9.74 -32.70
C PHE A 395 27.79 9.62 -31.90
N THR A 396 28.80 10.45 -32.19
CA THR A 396 30.03 10.51 -31.37
C THR A 396 29.73 10.91 -29.93
N GLY A 397 28.82 11.86 -29.71
CA GLY A 397 28.42 12.29 -28.36
C GLY A 397 27.59 11.24 -27.61
N ALA A 398 26.81 10.43 -28.33
CA ALA A 398 25.94 9.42 -27.73
C ALA A 398 26.68 8.14 -27.28
N ILE A 399 27.73 7.74 -27.99
CA ILE A 399 28.44 6.46 -27.78
C ILE A 399 28.90 6.25 -26.34
N PRO A 400 29.60 7.19 -25.66
CA PRO A 400 30.11 6.93 -24.32
C PRO A 400 29.01 6.55 -23.33
N TYR A 401 27.83 7.16 -23.46
CA TYR A 401 26.70 6.89 -22.58
C TYR A 401 26.05 5.55 -22.88
N PHE A 402 25.85 5.21 -24.15
CA PHE A 402 25.31 3.90 -24.50
C PHE A 402 26.28 2.75 -24.23
N GLU A 403 27.59 2.95 -24.39
CA GLU A 403 28.62 1.97 -24.00
C GLU A 403 28.52 1.70 -22.50
N LYS A 404 28.40 2.74 -21.67
CA LYS A 404 28.24 2.59 -20.23
C LYS A 404 26.90 1.97 -19.83
N ALA A 405 25.81 2.35 -20.49
CA ALA A 405 24.50 1.71 -20.30
C ALA A 405 24.56 0.20 -20.58
N LEU A 406 25.19 -0.21 -21.68
CA LEU A 406 25.35 -1.63 -22.02
C LEU A 406 26.28 -2.37 -21.05
N GLU A 407 27.32 -1.71 -20.53
CA GLU A 407 28.16 -2.28 -19.47
C GLU A 407 27.34 -2.61 -18.21
N LEU A 408 26.43 -1.70 -17.81
CA LEU A 408 25.55 -1.88 -16.66
C LEU A 408 24.47 -2.94 -16.89
N GLN A 409 23.95 -3.04 -18.11
CA GLN A 409 22.96 -4.05 -18.51
C GLN A 409 23.34 -4.73 -19.83
N PRO A 410 24.20 -5.76 -19.80
CA PRO A 410 24.70 -6.41 -21.02
C PRO A 410 23.65 -7.10 -21.88
N ALA A 411 22.50 -7.47 -21.30
CA ALA A 411 21.39 -8.12 -21.99
C ALA A 411 20.39 -7.12 -22.62
N ASN A 412 20.65 -5.81 -22.55
CA ASN A 412 19.74 -4.81 -23.11
C ASN A 412 19.88 -4.71 -24.64
N GLU A 413 19.03 -5.44 -25.36
CA GLU A 413 19.03 -5.49 -26.83
C GLU A 413 18.74 -4.15 -27.51
N SER A 414 17.94 -3.28 -26.88
CA SER A 414 17.67 -1.94 -27.40
C SER A 414 18.93 -1.08 -27.42
N VAL A 415 19.67 -1.01 -26.31
CA VAL A 415 20.94 -0.27 -26.23
C VAL A 415 21.99 -0.86 -27.18
N LYS A 416 22.09 -2.20 -27.24
CA LYS A 416 22.98 -2.91 -28.18
C LYS A 416 22.70 -2.53 -29.63
N SER A 417 21.43 -2.49 -30.03
CA SER A 417 21.01 -2.09 -31.38
C SER A 417 21.37 -0.65 -31.71
N ILE A 418 21.17 0.28 -30.75
CA ILE A 418 21.55 1.68 -30.91
C ILE A 418 23.07 1.82 -31.07
N LEU A 419 23.87 1.10 -30.28
CA LEU A 419 25.33 1.11 -30.42
C LEU A 419 25.81 0.55 -31.76
N LEU A 420 25.23 -0.56 -32.22
CA LEU A 420 25.55 -1.12 -33.54
C LEU A 420 25.28 -0.10 -34.66
N ASN A 421 24.11 0.56 -34.63
CA ASN A 421 23.79 1.64 -35.57
C ASN A 421 24.80 2.80 -35.47
N SER A 422 25.13 3.20 -34.24
CA SER A 422 26.09 4.29 -33.98
C SER A 422 27.46 3.98 -34.57
N TYR A 423 27.96 2.76 -34.38
CA TYR A 423 29.22 2.33 -34.96
C TYR A 423 29.18 2.26 -36.49
N GLN A 424 28.04 1.90 -37.10
CA GLN A 424 27.90 1.93 -38.55
C GLN A 424 27.93 3.36 -39.10
N VAL A 425 27.20 4.30 -38.49
CA VAL A 425 27.17 5.71 -38.89
C VAL A 425 28.55 6.36 -38.81
N LEU A 426 29.36 5.93 -37.83
CA LEU A 426 30.72 6.43 -37.62
C LEU A 426 31.81 5.58 -38.30
N GLU A 427 31.44 4.54 -39.07
CA GLU A 427 32.38 3.66 -39.78
C GLU A 427 33.37 2.95 -38.82
N MET A 428 32.93 2.63 -37.59
CA MET A 428 33.71 1.96 -36.54
C MET A 428 33.62 0.42 -36.65
N ASP A 429 34.07 -0.14 -37.77
CA ASP A 429 33.90 -1.56 -38.13
C ASP A 429 34.40 -2.56 -37.06
N ALA A 430 35.52 -2.25 -36.42
CA ALA A 430 36.08 -3.12 -35.37
C ALA A 430 35.15 -3.22 -34.16
N LYS A 431 34.62 -2.08 -33.68
CA LYS A 431 33.66 -2.05 -32.56
C LYS A 431 32.33 -2.70 -32.95
N TYR A 432 31.85 -2.44 -34.17
CA TYR A 432 30.63 -3.07 -34.70
C TYR A 432 30.74 -4.60 -34.71
N LYS A 433 31.81 -5.16 -35.30
CA LYS A 433 32.04 -6.61 -35.37
C LYS A 433 32.17 -7.22 -33.98
N ALA A 434 32.91 -6.57 -33.08
CA ALA A 434 33.10 -7.04 -31.71
C ALA A 434 31.78 -7.09 -30.93
N LEU A 435 30.94 -6.05 -31.03
CA LEU A 435 29.66 -6.00 -30.33
C LEU A 435 28.66 -7.02 -30.91
N LYS A 436 28.62 -7.18 -32.24
CA LYS A 436 27.74 -8.14 -32.92
C LYS A 436 28.06 -9.60 -32.57
N ALA A 437 29.32 -9.91 -32.26
CA ALA A 437 29.76 -11.26 -31.89
C ALA A 437 29.40 -11.65 -30.45
N LYS A 438 29.07 -10.68 -29.58
CA LYS A 438 28.61 -10.97 -28.21
C LYS A 438 27.15 -11.43 -28.26
N LYS A 439 26.93 -12.70 -27.89
CA LYS A 439 25.58 -13.28 -27.78
C LYS A 439 24.81 -12.61 -26.67
#